data_AF-A0A4Y2MQY0-F1
#
_entry.id   AF-A0A4Y2MQY0-F1
#
_cell.length_a   1.000
_cell.length_b   1.000
_cell.length_c   1.000
_cell.angle_alpha   90.00
_cell.angle_beta   90.00
_cell.angle_gamma   90.00
#
_symmetry.space_group_name_H-M   'P 1'
#
loop_
_entity.id
_entity.type
_entity.pdbx_description
1 polymer ?
#
loop_
_entity_poly.entity_id
_entity_poly.type
_entity_poly.pdbx_seq_one_letter_code
_entity_poly.pdbx_strand_id
1 'polypeptide(L)'
;MIERFLDIKSAISKASIDIKEHQLLANVDSETLKNAIVGGLKPVKIDLEKLCSRNATLLTVEGVFAFNIRELNQRNSEFAKNIKYSLIQRISERRNVSLVGLMQYLNFGRKCDAAAVPVDLSSSLPNKIYLIEQAKIFMTRFSCEEDDSLSICLQYYISNYRSNK
;
A
#
# COMPACT_ATOMS: atom_id res chain seq x y z
N MET A 1 -12.30 16.23 8.56
CA MET A 1 -13.72 16.49 8.93
C MET A 1 -14.01 15.98 10.33
N ILE A 2 -13.79 14.68 10.61
CA ILE A 2 -14.04 14.09 11.94
C ILE A 2 -13.19 14.72 13.05
N GLU A 3 -11.90 14.97 12.80
CA GLU A 3 -11.03 15.67 13.77
C GLU A 3 -11.58 17.07 14.11
N ARG A 4 -11.91 17.88 13.09
CA ARG A 4 -12.57 19.18 13.29
C ARG A 4 -13.89 19.10 14.04
N PHE A 5 -14.68 18.06 13.77
CA PHE A 5 -15.93 17.82 14.50
C PHE A 5 -15.64 17.54 15.98
N LEU A 6 -14.64 16.70 16.29
CA LEU A 6 -14.23 16.43 17.67
C LEU A 6 -13.75 17.70 18.39
N ASP A 7 -13.01 18.58 17.69
CA ASP A 7 -12.53 19.85 18.25
C ASP A 7 -13.68 20.80 18.62
N ILE A 8 -14.69 20.89 17.74
CA ILE A 8 -15.82 21.82 17.90
C ILE A 8 -16.94 21.22 18.77
N LYS A 9 -16.99 19.89 18.93
CA LYS A 9 -18.04 19.18 19.68
C LYS A 9 -18.27 19.79 21.06
N SER A 10 -17.20 20.09 21.81
CA SER A 10 -17.30 20.67 23.15
C SER A 10 -17.96 22.06 23.17
N ALA A 11 -17.71 22.87 22.14
CA ALA A 11 -18.31 24.19 22.01
C ALA A 11 -19.80 24.08 21.67
N ILE A 12 -20.16 23.15 20.78
CA ILE A 12 -21.57 22.84 20.47
C ILE A 12 -22.28 22.34 21.73
N SER A 13 -21.69 21.39 22.47
CA SER A 13 -22.28 20.87 23.71
C SER A 13 -22.53 21.97 24.75
N LYS A 14 -21.62 22.94 24.88
CA LYS A 14 -21.81 24.08 25.78
C LYS A 14 -22.93 25.01 25.31
N ALA A 15 -22.93 25.39 24.03
CA ALA A 15 -23.99 26.21 23.46
C ALA A 15 -25.37 25.54 23.56
N SER A 16 -25.43 24.21 23.38
CA SER A 16 -26.64 23.40 23.57
C SER A 16 -27.18 23.45 25.00
N ILE A 17 -26.30 23.51 26.01
CA ILE A 17 -26.72 23.71 27.41
C ILE A 17 -27.34 25.10 27.60
N ASP A 18 -26.73 26.13 27.02
CA ASP A 18 -27.19 27.53 27.16
C ASP A 18 -28.61 27.72 26.57
N ILE A 19 -28.93 27.03 25.47
CA ILE A 19 -30.27 27.05 24.85
C ILE A 19 -31.24 26.00 25.41
N LYS A 20 -30.85 25.25 26.46
CA LYS A 20 -31.63 24.19 27.12
C LYS A 20 -31.95 22.98 26.23
N GLU A 21 -31.12 22.70 25.24
CA GLU A 21 -31.27 21.59 24.30
C GLU A 21 -30.24 20.48 24.58
N HIS A 22 -30.47 19.73 25.66
CA HIS A 22 -29.47 18.84 26.26
C HIS A 22 -29.12 17.56 25.47
N GLN A 23 -29.85 17.22 24.41
CA GLN A 23 -29.76 15.88 23.77
C GLN A 23 -28.98 15.83 22.45
N LEU A 24 -28.58 16.96 21.87
CA LEU A 24 -28.03 17.01 20.51
C LEU A 24 -26.80 16.10 20.26
N LEU A 25 -25.96 15.86 21.28
CA LEU A 25 -24.70 15.12 21.14
C LEU A 25 -24.46 14.04 22.21
N ALA A 26 -25.47 13.76 23.04
CA ALA A 26 -25.34 12.84 24.18
C ALA A 26 -24.92 11.41 23.77
N ASN A 27 -25.35 10.98 22.57
CA ASN A 27 -25.10 9.63 22.06
C ASN A 27 -23.79 9.48 21.28
N VAL A 28 -23.06 10.57 21.04
CA VAL A 28 -21.82 10.52 20.25
C VAL A 28 -20.67 10.16 21.18
N ASP A 29 -20.25 8.90 21.16
CA ASP A 29 -19.03 8.47 21.85
C ASP A 29 -17.78 9.03 21.15
N SER A 30 -17.27 10.14 21.67
CA SER A 30 -16.09 10.82 21.16
C SER A 30 -14.84 9.95 21.21
N GLU A 31 -14.72 9.12 22.24
CA GLU A 31 -13.53 8.31 22.45
C GLU A 31 -13.52 7.16 21.45
N THR A 32 -14.66 6.52 21.23
CA THR A 32 -14.82 5.54 20.14
C THR A 32 -14.60 6.17 18.76
N LEU A 33 -15.16 7.36 18.49
CA LEU A 33 -14.97 8.06 17.21
C LEU A 33 -13.48 8.36 16.93
N LYS A 34 -12.77 8.83 17.96
CA LYS A 34 -11.34 9.15 17.90
C LYS A 34 -10.48 7.90 17.76
N ASN A 35 -10.68 6.90 18.61
CA ASN A 35 -9.82 5.71 18.65
C ASN A 35 -10.08 4.74 17.50
N ALA A 36 -11.35 4.52 17.14
CA ALA A 36 -11.71 3.60 16.07
C ALA A 36 -11.56 4.26 14.70
N ILE A 37 -12.25 5.37 14.46
CA ILE A 37 -12.35 5.94 13.10
C ILE A 37 -11.13 6.79 12.76
N VAL A 38 -10.81 7.80 13.58
CA VAL A 38 -9.63 8.66 13.31
C VAL A 38 -8.35 7.83 13.39
N GLY A 39 -8.23 6.99 14.42
CA GLY A 39 -7.09 6.07 14.57
C GLY A 39 -6.92 5.10 13.40
N GLY A 40 -8.01 4.56 12.86
CA GLY A 40 -7.99 3.65 11.70
C GLY A 40 -7.73 4.35 10.36
N LEU A 41 -8.23 5.59 10.17
CA LEU A 41 -8.05 6.34 8.91
C LEU A 41 -6.71 7.07 8.82
N LYS A 42 -6.06 7.36 9.95
CA LYS A 42 -4.76 8.06 9.96
C LYS A 42 -3.65 7.37 9.15
N PRO A 43 -3.39 6.05 9.30
CA PRO A 43 -2.39 5.38 8.45
C PRO A 43 -2.78 5.43 6.97
N VAL A 44 -4.06 5.24 6.64
CA VAL A 44 -4.58 5.35 5.26
C VAL A 44 -4.27 6.72 4.64
N LYS A 45 -4.44 7.81 5.39
CA LYS A 45 -4.09 9.16 4.92
C LYS A 45 -2.60 9.29 4.59
N ILE A 46 -1.73 8.88 5.50
CA ILE A 46 -0.26 8.96 5.34
C ILE A 46 0.17 8.16 4.10
N ASP A 47 -0.46 7.01 3.90
CA ASP A 47 -0.14 6.14 2.78
C ASP A 47 -0.59 6.74 1.45
N LEU A 48 -1.77 7.36 1.39
CA LEU A 48 -2.21 8.11 0.21
C LEU A 48 -1.24 9.25 -0.12
N GLU A 49 -0.75 10.00 0.87
CA GLU A 49 0.24 11.06 0.65
C GLU A 49 1.53 10.52 0.03
N LYS A 50 2.00 9.36 0.49
CA LYS A 50 3.19 8.69 -0.08
C LYS A 50 2.92 8.16 -1.50
N LEU A 51 1.76 7.54 -1.73
CA LEU A 51 1.38 6.96 -3.02
C LEU A 51 1.14 8.02 -4.09
N CYS A 52 0.63 9.19 -3.69
CA CYS A 52 0.43 10.33 -4.59
C CYS A 52 1.71 11.15 -4.83
N SER A 53 2.85 10.77 -4.22
CA SER A 53 4.12 11.43 -4.49
C SER A 53 4.63 11.11 -5.90
N ARG A 54 5.26 12.10 -6.55
CA ARG A 54 5.80 11.95 -7.92
C ARG A 54 6.86 10.83 -8.02
N ASN A 55 7.50 10.49 -6.91
CA ASN A 55 8.55 9.48 -6.84
C ASN A 55 8.04 8.11 -6.38
N ALA A 56 6.71 7.92 -6.26
CA ALA A 56 6.14 6.64 -5.88
C ALA A 56 6.43 5.60 -6.98
N THR A 57 7.20 4.58 -6.62
CA THR A 57 7.47 3.42 -7.49
C THR A 57 6.62 2.22 -7.05
N LEU A 58 6.54 1.17 -7.87
CA LEU A 58 5.86 -0.07 -7.48
C LEU A 58 6.41 -0.66 -6.17
N LEU A 59 7.72 -0.53 -5.91
CA LEU A 59 8.33 -0.98 -4.66
C LEU A 59 7.97 -0.09 -3.47
N THR A 60 7.87 1.22 -3.69
CA THR A 60 7.37 2.16 -2.68
C THR A 60 5.94 1.80 -2.29
N VAL A 61 5.09 1.50 -3.28
CA VAL A 61 3.69 1.10 -3.09
C VAL A 61 3.59 -0.17 -2.23
N GLU A 62 4.40 -1.19 -2.53
CA GLU A 62 4.46 -2.42 -1.74
C GLU A 62 4.86 -2.17 -0.28
N GLY A 63 5.88 -1.33 -0.06
CA GLY A 63 6.32 -0.93 1.28
C GLY A 63 5.25 -0.13 2.03
N VAL A 64 4.51 0.73 1.33
CA VAL A 64 3.41 1.52 1.90
C VAL A 64 2.24 0.61 2.31
N PHE A 65 1.85 -0.35 1.49
CA PHE A 65 0.81 -1.33 1.87
C PHE A 65 1.24 -2.19 3.07
N ALA A 66 2.51 -2.62 3.08
CA ALA A 66 3.07 -3.36 4.20
C ALA A 66 3.00 -2.57 5.52
N PHE A 67 3.32 -1.28 5.47
CA PHE A 67 3.20 -0.37 6.59
C PHE A 67 1.74 -0.19 7.03
N ASN A 68 0.82 0.09 6.09
CA ASN A 68 -0.60 0.28 6.40
C ASN A 68 -1.19 -0.91 7.16
N ILE A 69 -0.96 -2.12 6.64
CA ILE A 69 -1.48 -3.37 7.21
C ILE A 69 -0.93 -3.60 8.61
N ARG A 70 0.36 -3.27 8.83
CA ARG A 70 0.98 -3.34 10.15
C ARG A 70 0.34 -2.36 11.13
N GLU A 71 0.13 -1.11 10.72
CA GLU A 71 -0.50 -0.08 11.55
C GLU A 71 -1.96 -0.46 11.90
N LEU A 72 -2.73 -0.94 10.91
CA LEU A 72 -4.09 -1.42 11.14
C LEU A 72 -4.13 -2.66 12.04
N ASN A 73 -3.15 -3.56 11.96
CA ASN A 73 -3.05 -4.72 12.84
C ASN A 73 -2.80 -4.36 14.31
N GLN A 74 -2.11 -3.25 14.58
CA GLN A 74 -1.92 -2.76 15.96
C GLN A 74 -3.21 -2.17 16.56
N ARG A 75 -4.21 -1.86 15.73
CA ARG A 75 -5.49 -1.31 16.16
C ARG A 75 -6.48 -2.46 16.42
N ASN A 76 -6.92 -2.59 17.67
CA ASN A 76 -7.90 -3.62 18.06
C ASN A 76 -9.37 -3.26 17.79
N SER A 77 -9.65 -2.24 16.97
CA SER A 77 -11.03 -1.84 16.66
C SER A 77 -11.62 -2.66 15.51
N GLU A 78 -12.92 -2.93 15.58
CA GLU A 78 -13.65 -3.62 14.51
C GLU A 78 -13.54 -2.85 13.17
N PHE A 79 -13.56 -1.53 13.25
CA PHE A 79 -13.37 -0.65 12.09
C PHE A 79 -12.01 -0.86 11.41
N ALA A 80 -10.91 -0.93 12.18
CA ALA A 80 -9.58 -1.15 11.63
C ALA A 80 -9.43 -2.54 10.99
N LYS A 81 -10.04 -3.57 11.61
CA LYS A 81 -10.09 -4.92 11.04
C LYS A 81 -10.80 -4.94 9.69
N ASN A 82 -11.95 -4.27 9.59
CA ASN A 82 -12.72 -4.17 8.35
C ASN A 82 -11.94 -3.44 7.25
N ILE A 83 -11.31 -2.30 7.55
CA ILE A 83 -10.45 -1.62 6.58
C ILE A 83 -9.32 -2.53 6.12
N LYS A 84 -8.63 -3.20 7.05
CA LYS A 84 -7.52 -4.10 6.72
C LYS A 84 -7.98 -5.19 5.77
N TYR A 85 -9.09 -5.86 6.09
CA TYR A 85 -9.65 -6.93 5.27
C TYR A 85 -9.97 -6.42 3.85
N SER A 86 -10.72 -5.32 3.75
CA SER A 86 -11.05 -4.72 2.45
C SER A 86 -9.82 -4.28 1.66
N LEU A 87 -8.79 -3.76 2.33
CA LEU A 87 -7.55 -3.33 1.70
C LEU A 87 -6.77 -4.53 1.14
N ILE A 88 -6.57 -5.58 1.95
CA ILE A 88 -5.88 -6.82 1.53
C ILE A 88 -6.62 -7.46 0.35
N GLN A 89 -7.95 -7.54 0.43
CA GLN A 89 -8.76 -8.06 -0.65
C GLN A 89 -8.55 -7.25 -1.93
N ARG A 90 -8.67 -5.92 -1.84
CA ARG A 90 -8.59 -5.06 -3.03
C ARG A 90 -7.20 -5.02 -3.65
N ILE A 91 -6.15 -5.14 -2.83
CA ILE A 91 -4.77 -5.28 -3.32
C ILE A 91 -4.63 -6.64 -4.02
N SER A 92 -5.09 -7.73 -3.40
CA SER A 92 -5.00 -9.07 -3.99
C SER A 92 -5.69 -9.19 -5.34
N GLU A 93 -6.84 -8.52 -5.51
CA GLU A 93 -7.59 -8.48 -6.78
C GLU A 93 -6.87 -7.72 -7.91
N ARG A 94 -6.04 -6.72 -7.57
CA ARG A 94 -5.44 -5.79 -8.54
C ARG A 94 -3.93 -5.94 -8.72
N ARG A 95 -3.25 -6.57 -7.76
CA ARG A 95 -1.79 -6.67 -7.70
C ARG A 95 -1.29 -7.66 -8.74
N ASN A 96 -0.44 -7.18 -9.66
CA ASN A 96 0.29 -8.04 -10.57
C ASN A 96 1.53 -8.61 -9.86
N VAL A 97 1.37 -9.79 -9.26
CA VAL A 97 2.43 -10.47 -8.47
C VAL A 97 3.68 -10.72 -9.31
N SER A 98 3.54 -11.01 -10.60
CA SER A 98 4.67 -11.27 -11.51
C SER A 98 5.50 -10.01 -11.75
N LEU A 99 4.84 -8.87 -11.97
CA LEU A 99 5.52 -7.58 -12.15
C LEU A 99 6.20 -7.11 -10.85
N VAL A 100 5.51 -7.24 -9.72
CA VAL A 100 6.07 -6.91 -8.41
C VAL A 100 7.29 -7.77 -8.10
N GLY A 101 7.18 -9.09 -8.30
CA GLY A 101 8.28 -10.03 -8.07
C GLY A 101 9.47 -9.77 -8.99
N LEU A 102 9.22 -9.41 -10.25
CA LEU A 102 10.28 -9.00 -11.17
C LEU A 102 10.97 -7.71 -10.71
N MET A 103 10.20 -6.69 -10.32
CA MET A 103 10.76 -5.44 -9.80
C MET A 103 11.60 -5.65 -8.54
N GLN A 104 11.13 -6.49 -7.61
CA GLN A 104 11.89 -6.85 -6.41
C GLN A 104 13.19 -7.57 -6.77
N TYR A 105 13.12 -8.53 -7.69
CA TYR A 105 14.30 -9.26 -8.17
C TYR A 105 15.34 -8.34 -8.84
N LEU A 106 14.90 -7.39 -9.67
CA LEU A 106 15.79 -6.46 -10.36
C LEU A 106 16.47 -5.47 -9.40
N ASN A 107 15.77 -5.02 -8.36
CA ASN A 107 16.30 -4.02 -7.43
C ASN A 107 17.14 -4.64 -6.30
N PHE A 108 16.80 -5.84 -5.84
CA PHE A 108 17.42 -6.47 -4.66
C PHE A 108 18.12 -7.81 -4.96
N GLY A 109 17.99 -8.34 -6.18
CA GLY A 109 18.53 -9.66 -6.55
C GLY A 109 17.82 -10.82 -5.84
N ARG A 110 18.54 -11.92 -5.59
CA ARG A 110 18.03 -13.07 -4.82
C ARG A 110 17.96 -12.85 -3.30
N LYS A 111 18.39 -11.67 -2.80
CA LYS A 111 18.39 -11.32 -1.37
C LYS A 111 17.09 -10.66 -0.94
N CYS A 112 15.95 -11.15 -1.44
CA CYS A 112 14.66 -10.73 -0.92
C CYS A 112 14.38 -11.57 0.31
N ASP A 113 14.98 -11.18 1.44
CA ASP A 113 14.64 -11.80 2.72
C ASP A 113 13.19 -11.46 3.05
N ALA A 114 12.39 -12.48 3.36
CA ALA A 114 10.94 -12.40 3.62
C ALA A 114 10.56 -11.51 4.84
N ALA A 115 11.50 -10.78 5.42
CA ALA A 115 11.40 -10.14 6.73
C ALA A 115 10.57 -8.83 6.76
N ALA A 116 10.22 -8.25 5.60
CA ALA A 116 9.54 -6.94 5.56
C ALA A 116 8.10 -6.96 5.03
N VAL A 117 7.66 -8.06 4.41
CA VAL A 117 6.31 -8.15 3.82
C VAL A 117 5.37 -8.79 4.83
N PRO A 118 4.21 -8.19 5.14
CA PRO A 118 3.20 -8.84 5.97
C PRO A 118 2.89 -10.21 5.36
N VAL A 119 2.81 -11.24 6.20
CA VAL A 119 2.54 -12.63 5.78
C VAL A 119 1.35 -12.71 4.81
N ASP A 120 0.35 -11.85 5.03
CA ASP A 120 -0.89 -11.74 4.22
C ASP A 120 -0.70 -11.26 2.78
N LEU A 121 0.43 -10.60 2.43
CA LEU A 121 0.79 -10.25 1.03
C LEU A 121 2.10 -10.88 0.58
N SER A 122 2.72 -11.70 1.45
CA SER A 122 3.99 -12.34 1.14
C SER A 122 3.80 -13.24 -0.08
N SER A 123 4.43 -12.82 -1.17
CA SER A 123 4.60 -13.65 -2.35
C SER A 123 6.02 -14.17 -2.18
N SER A 124 6.15 -15.46 -1.91
CA SER A 124 7.41 -16.16 -2.18
C SER A 124 7.91 -15.68 -3.53
N LEU A 125 9.16 -15.19 -3.62
CA LEU A 125 9.69 -14.76 -4.91
C LEU A 125 9.50 -15.90 -5.90
N PRO A 126 8.90 -15.64 -7.07
CA PRO A 126 8.73 -16.67 -8.09
C PRO A 126 10.09 -17.25 -8.49
N ASN A 127 10.10 -18.51 -8.92
CA ASN A 127 11.31 -19.16 -9.42
C ASN A 127 12.01 -18.28 -10.48
N LYS A 128 13.35 -18.22 -10.45
CA LYS A 128 14.16 -17.46 -11.42
C LYS A 128 13.75 -17.71 -12.88
N ILE A 129 13.46 -18.96 -13.24
CA ILE A 129 13.02 -19.33 -14.60
C ILE A 129 11.71 -18.63 -14.94
N TYR A 130 10.75 -18.64 -14.02
CA TYR A 130 9.47 -17.93 -14.18
C TYR A 130 9.68 -16.42 -14.34
N LEU A 131 10.55 -15.80 -13.51
CA LEU A 131 10.85 -14.37 -13.61
C LEU A 131 11.47 -14.00 -14.97
N ILE A 132 12.35 -14.83 -15.52
CA ILE A 132 12.94 -14.61 -16.85
C ILE A 132 11.85 -14.66 -17.93
N GLU A 133 10.93 -15.63 -17.87
CA GLU A 133 9.83 -15.72 -18.83
C GLU A 133 8.88 -14.52 -18.73
N GLN A 134 8.56 -14.08 -17.51
CA GLN A 134 7.76 -12.87 -17.30
C GLN A 134 8.46 -11.62 -17.84
N ALA A 135 9.77 -11.49 -17.61
CA ALA A 135 10.56 -10.38 -18.15
C ALA A 135 10.50 -10.35 -19.68
N LYS A 136 10.63 -11.50 -20.35
CA LYS A 136 10.47 -11.59 -21.81
C LYS A 136 9.07 -11.13 -22.26
N ILE A 137 8.01 -11.62 -21.62
CA ILE A 137 6.63 -11.23 -21.95
C ILE A 137 6.44 -9.72 -21.79
N PHE A 138 6.93 -9.13 -20.70
CA PHE A 138 6.86 -7.69 -20.51
C PHE A 138 7.65 -6.94 -21.58
N MET A 139 8.89 -7.37 -21.89
CA MET A 139 9.69 -6.72 -22.93
C MET A 139 9.03 -6.80 -24.31
N THR A 140 8.45 -7.94 -24.69
CA THR A 140 7.70 -8.05 -25.95
C THR A 140 6.51 -7.10 -25.98
N ARG A 141 5.77 -6.97 -24.87
CA ARG A 141 4.65 -6.01 -24.78
C ARG A 141 5.11 -4.56 -24.88
N PHE A 142 6.22 -4.21 -24.23
CA PHE A 142 6.80 -2.86 -24.32
C PHE A 142 7.38 -2.55 -25.71
N SER A 143 7.93 -3.55 -26.40
CA SER A 143 8.60 -3.37 -27.70
C SER A 143 7.65 -3.45 -28.89
N CYS A 144 6.35 -3.72 -28.68
CA CYS A 144 5.36 -3.74 -29.76
C CYS A 144 4.98 -2.33 -30.25
N GLU A 145 5.48 -1.26 -29.63
CA GLU A 145 5.23 0.11 -30.10
C GLU A 145 6.39 0.76 -30.87
N GLU A 146 7.68 0.45 -30.63
CA GLU A 146 8.79 1.13 -31.34
C GLU A 146 10.07 0.25 -31.54
N ASP A 147 10.39 0.00 -32.81
CA ASP A 147 11.67 -0.26 -33.50
C ASP A 147 12.80 -1.13 -32.91
N ASP A 148 13.41 -1.91 -33.81
CA ASP A 148 14.50 -2.92 -33.69
C ASP A 148 15.76 -2.55 -32.87
N SER A 149 15.89 -1.30 -32.39
CA SER A 149 17.04 -0.80 -31.65
C SER A 149 17.14 -1.32 -30.20
N LEU A 150 16.01 -1.62 -29.54
CA LEU A 150 15.98 -2.07 -28.14
C LEU A 150 16.41 -3.53 -27.95
N SER A 151 16.28 -4.36 -28.99
CA SER A 151 16.73 -5.76 -29.00
C SER A 151 18.24 -5.87 -28.78
N ILE A 152 19.01 -4.92 -29.33
CA ILE A 152 20.46 -4.86 -29.22
C ILE A 152 20.89 -4.41 -27.81
N CYS A 153 20.20 -3.43 -27.22
CA CYS A 153 20.44 -2.99 -25.84
C CYS A 153 20.21 -4.11 -24.82
N LEU A 154 19.19 -4.94 -25.04
CA LEU A 154 18.92 -6.11 -24.19
C LEU A 154 19.97 -7.21 -24.33
N GLN A 155 20.41 -7.52 -25.55
CA GLN A 155 21.51 -8.48 -25.73
C GLN A 155 22.80 -8.01 -25.06
N TYR A 156 23.08 -6.70 -25.12
CA TYR A 156 24.23 -6.11 -24.44
C TYR A 156 24.13 -6.22 -22.92
N TYR A 157 22.96 -5.93 -22.34
CA TYR A 157 22.76 -5.99 -20.88
C TYR A 157 22.79 -7.44 -20.34
N ILE A 158 22.16 -8.37 -21.06
CA ILE A 158 22.15 -9.80 -20.71
C ILE A 158 23.54 -10.42 -20.86
N SER A 159 24.31 -10.03 -21.88
CA SER A 159 25.67 -10.53 -22.12
C SER A 159 26.66 -10.02 -21.08
N ASN A 160 26.60 -8.74 -20.70
CA ASN A 160 27.46 -8.19 -19.65
C ASN A 160 27.15 -8.77 -18.26
N TYR A 161 25.90 -9.18 -18.00
CA TYR A 161 25.55 -9.87 -16.75
C TYR A 161 26.01 -11.33 -16.69
N ARG A 162 26.27 -11.98 -17.84
CA ARG A 162 26.85 -13.33 -17.91
C ARG A 162 28.36 -13.35 -17.69
N SER A 163 29.09 -12.28 -18.05
CA SER A 163 30.56 -12.22 -17.88
C SER A 163 31.04 -11.91 -16.47
N ASN A 164 30.20 -11.37 -15.58
CA ASN A 164 30.58 -11.04 -14.19
C ASN A 164 30.31 -12.18 -13.20
N LYS A 165 30.57 -13.43 -13.61
CA LYS A 165 30.38 -14.62 -12.77
C LYS A 165 31.65 -15.47 -12.72
#